data_AF-A0AAI9E8M5-F1
#
_entry.id   AF-A0AAI9E8M5-F1
#
_cell.length_a   1.000
_cell.length_b   1.000
_cell.length_c   1.000
_cell.angle_alpha   90.00
_cell.angle_beta   90.00
_cell.angle_gamma   90.00
#
_symmetry.space_group_name_H-M   'P 1'
#
loop_
_entity.id
_entity.type
_entity.pdbx_description
1 polymer ?
#
loop_
_entity_poly.entity_id
_entity_poly.type
_entity_poly.pdbx_seq_one_letter_code
_entity_poly.pdbx_strand_id
1 'polypeptide(L)'
;MSSPFRRTDHARQSPSRQHVNGTRHSHRQSQNGAESAQFLEDLKRLLINDQRELHKQLDERALEQQKLQVKALEDSLAKHNASRKEAEDVLEQYYLDQERARIRRAQEEAEKKEEARRKLEEERRKQEEQKRQIAAQREREEAQRAAEQQKREEAEKALQKAAKEKEETDRKAREQAAAQEAAAKEAEKRRQALAQASQQQQPPPPSSATAQADGVPVASSSTPAQPTAVSASSSGLSDGIVTSADERKKVHSAYLDIHNRLKELRAQADGGGKNPNAWKLRDPNLRNLSEWRHELRTRVNQISRTDKEGNKATIQRVQQTLDRGASLSAAYTADVSGFFYKNPKGPGEPIQGNLVLLFLLNHFVKLFFGIIEREVLPLPPHERSHAADHVGNMAVQVFATPKYWAEGNYTFIDILWAKFHKKLPLLFGVRGGQQDELIIPWASCFASITLRDFRNSRALPKNPAPARLYWEALARILNTPTERQTLIHYQIIQGLLHQTAIPRFIAFYGQIGILTLKHALFEFPKTAPANKGAQREANAIRNLAVVFDNDLHLKL
;
A
#
# COMPACT_ATOMS: atom_id res chain seq x y z
N MET A 1 -29.57 1.27 44.53
CA MET A 1 -28.95 0.92 45.84
C MET A 1 -27.60 1.61 45.94
N SER A 2 -27.17 1.92 47.17
CA SER A 2 -25.85 2.47 47.56
C SER A 2 -25.39 3.78 46.91
N SER A 3 -25.10 4.78 47.76
CA SER A 3 -24.44 6.05 47.42
C SER A 3 -23.19 6.22 48.31
N PRO A 4 -22.03 6.67 47.78
CA PRO A 4 -20.81 6.82 48.57
C PRO A 4 -20.49 8.29 48.90
N PHE A 5 -21.27 8.94 49.77
CA PHE A 5 -20.89 10.24 50.35
C PHE A 5 -20.43 10.09 51.81
N ARG A 6 -19.11 10.15 52.01
CA ARG A 6 -18.44 9.98 53.32
C ARG A 6 -18.29 11.35 54.00
N ARG A 7 -19.25 11.74 54.85
CA ARG A 7 -19.05 12.87 55.78
C ARG A 7 -18.11 12.45 56.91
N THR A 8 -17.20 13.34 57.30
CA THR A 8 -16.24 13.17 58.39
C THR A 8 -16.63 14.07 59.56
N ASP A 9 -17.50 13.58 60.45
CA ASP A 9 -17.89 14.30 61.66
C ASP A 9 -16.78 14.20 62.72
N HIS A 10 -16.03 15.29 62.89
CA HIS A 10 -15.05 15.42 63.98
C HIS A 10 -15.73 15.84 65.28
N ALA A 11 -16.39 14.89 65.95
CA ALA A 11 -16.93 15.06 67.29
C ALA A 11 -15.79 15.28 68.31
N ARG A 12 -15.43 16.55 68.56
CA ARG A 12 -14.50 16.91 69.65
C ARG A 12 -15.18 16.66 71.00
N GLN A 13 -14.76 15.58 71.65
CA GLN A 13 -14.99 15.38 73.08
C GLN A 13 -14.29 16.49 73.89
N SER A 14 -14.96 16.99 74.92
CA SER A 14 -14.39 17.83 75.98
C SER A 14 -15.00 17.41 77.32
N PRO A 15 -14.26 17.53 78.44
CA PRO A 15 -14.44 16.59 79.55
C PRO A 15 -15.53 16.97 80.55
N SER A 16 -16.20 15.94 81.09
CA SER A 16 -16.95 16.06 82.33
C SER A 16 -15.99 16.39 83.49
N ARG A 17 -16.36 17.35 84.34
CA ARG A 17 -15.67 17.64 85.61
C ARG A 17 -16.56 17.23 86.78
N GLN A 18 -15.96 16.58 87.75
CA GLN A 18 -16.63 16.12 88.96
C GLN A 18 -17.10 17.32 89.82
N HIS A 19 -18.32 17.24 90.34
CA HIS A 19 -18.77 18.11 91.43
C HIS A 19 -18.25 17.61 92.77
N VAL A 20 -17.79 18.53 93.63
CA VAL A 20 -17.52 18.29 95.05
C VAL A 20 -18.22 19.39 95.87
N ASN A 21 -18.66 19.02 97.07
CA ASN A 21 -19.54 19.74 97.99
C ASN A 21 -19.31 21.26 98.14
N GLY A 22 -20.35 22.03 97.82
CA GLY A 22 -21.20 22.75 98.79
C GLY A 22 -20.58 23.75 99.80
N THR A 23 -21.22 24.93 99.88
CA THR A 23 -21.37 25.69 101.15
C THR A 23 -22.67 26.49 101.14
N ARG A 24 -23.32 26.62 102.30
CA ARG A 24 -24.34 27.67 102.53
C ARG A 24 -23.61 29.00 102.74
N HIS A 25 -24.13 30.11 102.22
CA HIS A 25 -23.93 31.43 102.83
C HIS A 25 -25.15 32.34 102.64
N SER A 26 -25.25 33.36 103.47
CA SER A 26 -26.51 34.02 103.82
C SER A 26 -26.90 35.19 102.91
N HIS A 27 -28.19 35.53 102.95
CA HIS A 27 -28.70 36.84 102.55
C HIS A 27 -27.79 37.98 103.07
N ARG A 28 -27.33 38.84 102.16
CA ARG A 28 -26.97 40.23 102.49
C ARG A 28 -27.36 41.11 101.32
N GLN A 29 -28.53 41.73 101.43
CA GLN A 29 -29.19 42.47 100.37
C GLN A 29 -28.43 43.79 100.11
N SER A 30 -27.66 43.83 99.03
CA SER A 30 -26.92 45.02 98.57
C SER A 30 -27.52 45.51 97.25
N GLN A 31 -27.74 46.82 97.13
CA GLN A 31 -28.34 47.42 95.93
C GLN A 31 -27.49 47.15 94.67
N ASN A 32 -26.17 47.17 94.81
CA ASN A 32 -25.19 46.81 93.78
C ASN A 32 -25.42 45.39 93.19
N GLY A 33 -26.03 44.48 93.96
CA GLY A 33 -26.40 43.13 93.52
C GLY A 33 -27.61 43.10 92.57
N ALA A 34 -28.52 44.07 92.67
CA ALA A 34 -29.64 44.22 91.74
C ALA A 34 -29.19 44.87 90.42
N GLU A 35 -28.36 45.91 90.50
CA GLU A 35 -27.78 46.59 89.33
C GLU A 35 -26.92 45.62 88.50
N SER A 36 -26.03 44.86 89.15
CA SER A 36 -25.21 43.85 88.46
C SER A 36 -26.03 42.70 87.86
N ALA A 37 -27.18 42.35 88.46
CA ALA A 37 -28.12 41.41 87.84
C ALA A 37 -28.79 42.00 86.59
N GLN A 38 -29.19 43.28 86.61
CA GLN A 38 -29.74 43.98 85.44
C GLN A 38 -28.73 44.09 84.30
N PHE A 39 -27.48 44.48 84.57
CA PHE A 39 -26.41 44.46 83.57
C PHE A 39 -26.19 43.07 82.94
N LEU A 40 -26.33 41.99 83.72
CA LEU A 40 -26.26 40.62 83.21
C LEU A 40 -27.49 40.20 82.39
N GLU A 41 -28.67 40.81 82.59
CA GLU A 41 -29.83 40.60 81.72
C GLU A 41 -29.72 41.39 80.42
N ASP A 42 -29.30 42.65 80.46
CA ASP A 42 -29.15 43.46 79.26
C ASP A 42 -27.99 42.97 78.38
N LEU A 43 -26.89 42.48 78.96
CA LEU A 43 -25.82 41.82 78.22
C LEU A 43 -26.32 40.51 77.54
N LYS A 44 -27.18 39.72 78.21
CA LYS A 44 -27.83 38.56 77.57
C LYS A 44 -28.76 38.97 76.43
N ARG A 45 -29.55 40.04 76.60
CA ARG A 45 -30.45 40.56 75.56
C ARG A 45 -29.68 41.05 74.34
N LEU A 46 -28.56 41.74 74.56
CA LEU A 46 -27.63 42.17 73.51
C LEU A 46 -27.06 40.96 72.76
N LEU A 47 -26.48 39.98 73.46
CA LEU A 47 -25.97 38.75 72.82
C LEU A 47 -27.04 37.98 72.03
N ILE A 48 -28.29 37.93 72.51
CA ILE A 48 -29.40 37.29 71.79
C ILE A 48 -29.76 38.08 70.52
N ASN A 49 -29.70 39.40 70.55
CA ASN A 49 -29.96 40.25 69.38
C ASN A 49 -28.81 40.16 68.36
N ASP A 50 -27.56 40.23 68.80
CA ASP A 50 -26.37 40.04 67.96
C ASP A 50 -26.38 38.67 67.28
N GLN A 51 -26.72 37.61 68.01
CA GLN A 51 -26.89 36.26 67.44
C GLN A 51 -28.00 36.22 66.38
N ARG A 52 -29.16 36.85 66.64
CA ARG A 52 -30.27 36.92 65.67
C ARG A 52 -29.88 37.70 64.41
N GLU A 53 -29.13 38.78 64.54
CA GLU A 53 -28.66 39.57 63.41
C GLU A 53 -27.60 38.82 62.60
N LEU A 54 -26.63 38.20 63.27
CA LEU A 54 -25.63 37.33 62.63
C LEU A 54 -26.28 36.15 61.90
N HIS A 55 -27.32 35.53 62.47
CA HIS A 55 -28.09 34.49 61.77
C HIS A 55 -28.80 35.02 60.52
N LYS A 56 -29.48 36.18 60.59
CA LYS A 56 -30.06 36.83 59.40
C LYS A 56 -29.03 37.09 58.31
N GLN A 57 -27.87 37.67 58.67
CA GLN A 57 -26.79 37.94 57.71
C GLN A 57 -26.21 36.66 57.08
N LEU A 58 -26.23 35.53 57.80
CA LEU A 58 -25.84 34.23 57.25
C LEU A 58 -26.92 33.66 56.31
N ASP A 59 -28.19 33.74 56.68
CA ASP A 59 -29.32 33.28 55.87
C ASP A 59 -29.45 34.09 54.56
N GLU A 60 -29.28 35.42 54.63
CA GLU A 60 -29.25 36.33 53.47
C GLU A 60 -28.11 35.95 52.51
N ARG A 61 -26.88 35.79 53.02
CA ARG A 61 -25.73 35.37 52.21
C ARG A 61 -25.89 33.96 51.63
N ALA A 62 -26.51 33.03 52.35
CA ALA A 62 -26.81 31.69 51.85
C ALA A 62 -27.82 31.75 50.69
N LEU A 63 -28.85 32.59 50.80
CA LEU A 63 -29.87 32.82 49.78
C LEU A 63 -29.29 33.53 48.54
N GLU A 64 -28.37 34.48 48.71
CA GLU A 64 -27.59 35.07 47.61
C GLU A 64 -26.71 34.03 46.89
N GLN A 65 -25.97 33.21 47.64
CA GLN A 65 -25.16 32.14 47.05
C GLN A 65 -26.03 31.10 46.33
N GLN A 66 -27.20 30.77 46.86
CA GLN A 66 -28.15 29.87 46.18
C GLN A 66 -28.64 30.49 44.85
N LYS A 67 -29.00 31.77 44.82
CA LYS A 67 -29.37 32.47 43.57
C LYS A 67 -28.24 32.43 42.53
N LEU A 68 -26.99 32.67 42.96
CA LEU A 68 -25.83 32.61 42.08
C LEU A 68 -25.57 31.18 41.55
N GLN A 69 -25.73 30.15 42.38
CA GLN A 69 -25.59 28.75 41.97
C GLN A 69 -26.69 28.32 40.99
N VAL A 70 -27.96 28.69 41.24
CA VAL A 70 -29.08 28.41 40.32
C VAL A 70 -28.82 29.08 38.96
N LYS A 71 -28.44 30.36 38.94
CA LYS A 71 -28.09 31.06 37.69
C LYS A 71 -26.91 30.40 36.96
N ALA A 72 -25.87 29.97 37.68
CA ALA A 72 -24.73 29.27 37.07
C ALA A 72 -25.13 27.91 36.46
N LEU A 73 -26.10 27.20 37.06
CA LEU A 73 -26.68 25.98 36.49
C LEU A 73 -27.53 26.28 35.25
N GLU A 74 -28.33 27.35 35.25
CA GLU A 74 -29.10 27.82 34.10
C GLU A 74 -28.19 28.22 32.93
N ASP A 75 -27.15 29.03 33.19
CA ASP A 75 -26.13 29.42 32.20
C ASP A 75 -25.37 28.21 31.64
N SER A 76 -25.14 27.17 32.45
CA SER A 76 -24.50 25.93 32.02
C SER A 76 -25.43 25.05 31.17
N LEU A 77 -26.69 24.93 31.56
CA LEU A 77 -27.74 24.19 30.84
C LEU A 77 -28.04 24.84 29.49
N ALA A 78 -28.08 26.18 29.43
CA ALA A 78 -28.24 26.93 28.18
C ALA A 78 -27.09 26.64 27.20
N LYS A 79 -25.84 26.65 27.66
CA LYS A 79 -24.66 26.31 26.84
C LYS A 79 -24.68 24.86 26.36
N HIS A 80 -24.99 23.92 27.26
CA HIS A 80 -25.14 22.51 26.89
C HIS A 80 -26.22 22.31 25.80
N ASN A 81 -27.36 22.98 25.93
CA ASN A 81 -28.45 22.88 24.96
C ASN A 81 -28.13 23.58 23.62
N ALA A 82 -27.30 24.63 23.63
CA ALA A 82 -26.77 25.23 22.39
C ALA A 82 -25.85 24.24 21.66
N SER A 83 -24.82 23.70 22.33
CA SER A 83 -23.92 22.71 21.72
C SER A 83 -24.61 21.40 21.32
N ARG A 84 -25.71 21.03 22.00
CA ARG A 84 -26.57 19.92 21.56
C ARG A 84 -27.25 20.22 20.23
N LYS A 85 -27.84 21.41 20.05
CA LYS A 85 -28.46 21.81 18.79
C LYS A 85 -27.45 21.88 17.65
N GLU A 86 -26.28 22.47 17.89
CA GLU A 86 -25.19 22.50 16.92
C GLU A 86 -24.76 21.08 16.48
N ALA A 87 -24.77 20.10 17.40
CA ALA A 87 -24.49 18.70 17.08
C ALA A 87 -25.64 18.02 16.31
N GLU A 88 -26.89 18.35 16.61
CA GLU A 88 -28.07 17.87 15.87
C GLU A 88 -28.08 18.44 14.43
N ASP A 89 -27.85 19.75 14.25
CA ASP A 89 -27.72 20.42 12.94
C ASP A 89 -26.59 19.81 12.08
N VAL A 90 -25.43 19.53 12.69
CA VAL A 90 -24.28 18.90 11.99
C VAL A 90 -24.58 17.46 11.59
N LEU A 91 -25.36 16.72 12.36
CA LEU A 91 -25.82 15.37 12.00
C LEU A 91 -26.81 15.42 10.82
N GLU A 92 -27.76 16.35 10.80
CA GLU A 92 -28.68 16.53 9.67
C GLU A 92 -27.93 16.89 8.37
N GLN A 93 -26.99 17.83 8.43
CA GLN A 93 -26.12 18.17 7.29
C GLN A 93 -25.33 16.95 6.80
N TYR A 94 -24.80 16.13 7.71
CA TYR A 94 -24.07 14.91 7.37
C TYR A 94 -24.95 13.86 6.66
N TYR A 95 -26.19 13.67 7.10
CA TYR A 95 -27.14 12.77 6.43
C TYR A 95 -27.54 13.29 5.03
N LEU A 96 -27.79 14.60 4.89
CA LEU A 96 -28.10 15.21 3.59
C LEU A 96 -26.95 15.05 2.59
N ASP A 97 -25.70 15.25 3.02
CA ASP A 97 -24.52 15.07 2.15
C ASP A 97 -24.21 13.60 1.87
N GLN A 98 -24.50 12.66 2.78
CA GLN A 98 -24.46 11.23 2.46
C GLN A 98 -25.46 10.85 1.36
N GLU A 99 -26.72 11.28 1.46
CA GLU A 99 -27.73 10.90 0.46
C GLU A 99 -27.49 11.61 -0.89
N ARG A 100 -27.03 12.87 -0.89
CA ARG A 100 -26.51 13.54 -2.10
C ARG A 100 -25.36 12.76 -2.75
N ALA A 101 -24.40 12.30 -1.96
CA ALA A 101 -23.28 11.49 -2.47
C ALA A 101 -23.74 10.13 -3.00
N ARG A 102 -24.78 9.53 -2.42
CA ARG A 102 -25.41 8.28 -2.87
C ARG A 102 -26.14 8.46 -4.21
N ILE A 103 -26.96 9.51 -4.33
CA ILE A 103 -27.66 9.87 -5.57
C ILE A 103 -26.65 10.11 -6.70
N ARG A 104 -25.60 10.91 -6.43
CA ARG A 104 -24.53 11.16 -7.41
C ARG A 104 -23.83 9.88 -7.87
N ARG A 105 -23.49 8.97 -6.95
CA ARG A 105 -22.88 7.67 -7.32
C ARG A 105 -23.81 6.82 -8.17
N ALA A 106 -25.12 6.82 -7.88
CA ALA A 106 -26.11 6.10 -8.67
C ALA A 106 -26.26 6.68 -10.09
N GLN A 107 -26.21 8.01 -10.24
CA GLN A 107 -26.18 8.69 -11.54
C GLN A 107 -24.91 8.34 -12.32
N GLU A 108 -23.73 8.52 -11.72
CA GLU A 108 -22.45 8.18 -12.33
C GLU A 108 -22.33 6.68 -12.71
N GLU A 109 -23.02 5.78 -11.98
CA GLU A 109 -23.14 4.36 -12.36
C GLU A 109 -24.12 4.11 -13.51
N ALA A 110 -25.24 4.86 -13.57
CA ALA A 110 -26.22 4.74 -14.64
C ALA A 110 -25.62 5.20 -15.98
N GLU A 111 -24.92 6.34 -16.00
CA GLU A 111 -24.18 6.85 -17.15
C GLU A 111 -23.15 5.84 -17.66
N LYS A 112 -22.33 5.27 -16.77
CA LYS A 112 -21.34 4.22 -17.12
C LYS A 112 -21.99 2.95 -17.68
N LYS A 113 -23.17 2.57 -17.17
CA LYS A 113 -23.96 1.43 -17.70
C LYS A 113 -24.54 1.75 -19.08
N GLU A 114 -24.98 2.99 -19.33
CA GLU A 114 -25.46 3.40 -20.65
C GLU A 114 -24.31 3.48 -21.69
N GLU A 115 -23.18 4.10 -21.35
CA GLU A 115 -21.98 4.10 -22.18
C GLU A 115 -21.54 2.68 -22.54
N ALA A 116 -21.51 1.76 -21.57
CA ALA A 116 -21.14 0.37 -21.81
C ALA A 116 -22.10 -0.32 -22.79
N ARG A 117 -23.41 -0.04 -22.70
CA ARG A 117 -24.40 -0.55 -23.67
C ARG A 117 -24.20 0.04 -25.06
N ARG A 118 -23.97 1.35 -25.18
CA ARG A 118 -23.70 2.03 -26.46
C ARG A 118 -22.44 1.45 -27.13
N LYS A 119 -21.34 1.29 -26.37
CA LYS A 119 -20.07 0.71 -26.86
C LYS A 119 -20.23 -0.75 -27.31
N LEU A 120 -20.96 -1.58 -26.54
CA LEU A 120 -21.24 -2.97 -26.91
C LEU A 120 -22.12 -3.07 -28.17
N GLU A 121 -23.06 -2.14 -28.39
CA GLU A 121 -23.84 -2.10 -29.61
C GLU A 121 -22.98 -1.68 -30.83
N GLU A 122 -22.12 -0.69 -30.66
CA GLU A 122 -21.17 -0.25 -31.70
C GLU A 122 -20.19 -1.36 -32.09
N GLU A 123 -19.64 -2.11 -31.12
CA GLU A 123 -18.82 -3.30 -31.37
C GLU A 123 -19.60 -4.40 -32.11
N ARG A 124 -20.86 -4.64 -31.74
CA ARG A 124 -21.72 -5.61 -32.46
C ARG A 124 -21.98 -5.19 -33.91
N ARG A 125 -22.24 -3.91 -34.18
CA ARG A 125 -22.42 -3.38 -35.54
C ARG A 125 -21.15 -3.59 -36.37
N LYS A 126 -19.98 -3.23 -35.84
CA LYS A 126 -18.68 -3.44 -36.50
C LYS A 126 -18.38 -4.92 -36.78
N GLN A 127 -18.70 -5.83 -35.84
CA GLN A 127 -18.56 -7.27 -36.06
C GLN A 127 -19.52 -7.80 -37.14
N GLU A 128 -20.72 -7.24 -37.26
CA GLU A 128 -21.67 -7.62 -38.31
C GLU A 128 -21.23 -7.10 -39.68
N GLU A 129 -20.76 -5.85 -39.77
CA GLU A 129 -20.17 -5.27 -40.98
C GLU A 129 -18.96 -6.08 -41.47
N GLN A 130 -18.04 -6.46 -40.56
CA GLN A 130 -16.91 -7.34 -40.89
C GLN A 130 -17.36 -8.70 -41.41
N LYS A 131 -18.39 -9.32 -40.79
CA LYS A 131 -18.95 -10.59 -41.29
C LYS A 131 -19.59 -10.44 -42.67
N ARG A 132 -20.32 -9.35 -42.93
CA ARG A 132 -20.90 -9.03 -44.25
C ARG A 132 -19.80 -8.83 -45.30
N GLN A 133 -18.71 -8.13 -44.97
CA GLN A 133 -17.56 -7.95 -45.86
C GLN A 133 -16.86 -9.28 -46.20
N ILE A 134 -16.60 -10.13 -45.20
CA ILE A 134 -15.98 -11.46 -45.40
C ILE A 134 -16.88 -12.38 -46.24
N ALA A 135 -18.20 -12.34 -46.03
CA ALA A 135 -19.16 -13.09 -46.84
C ALA A 135 -19.13 -12.65 -48.31
N ALA A 136 -19.21 -11.33 -48.56
CA ALA A 136 -19.15 -10.76 -49.91
C ALA A 136 -17.80 -10.98 -50.61
N GLN A 137 -16.70 -11.13 -49.87
CA GLN A 137 -15.40 -11.53 -50.44
C GLN A 137 -15.43 -13.00 -50.89
N ARG A 138 -15.92 -13.92 -50.06
CA ARG A 138 -16.03 -15.35 -50.41
C ARG A 138 -16.94 -15.58 -51.60
N GLU A 139 -18.10 -14.91 -51.64
CA GLU A 139 -19.05 -14.98 -52.76
C GLU A 139 -18.39 -14.54 -54.09
N ARG A 140 -17.54 -13.50 -54.05
CA ARG A 140 -16.75 -13.06 -55.22
C ARG A 140 -15.67 -14.07 -55.61
N GLU A 141 -14.97 -14.67 -54.65
CA GLU A 141 -13.96 -15.72 -54.92
C GLU A 141 -14.60 -17.01 -55.46
N GLU A 142 -15.82 -17.35 -55.05
CA GLU A 142 -16.58 -18.49 -55.55
C GLU A 142 -17.12 -18.22 -56.96
N ALA A 143 -17.67 -17.02 -57.21
CA ALA A 143 -18.09 -16.60 -58.55
C ALA A 143 -16.92 -16.54 -59.54
N GLN A 144 -15.73 -16.07 -59.12
CA GLN A 144 -14.53 -16.07 -59.95
C GLN A 144 -14.07 -17.50 -60.28
N ARG A 145 -14.05 -18.42 -59.30
CA ARG A 145 -13.69 -19.82 -59.54
C ARG A 145 -14.68 -20.54 -60.45
N ALA A 146 -15.98 -20.29 -60.29
CA ALA A 146 -17.01 -20.83 -61.19
C ALA A 146 -16.86 -20.31 -62.63
N ALA A 147 -16.60 -19.01 -62.81
CA ALA A 147 -16.36 -18.42 -64.12
C ALA A 147 -15.06 -18.93 -64.78
N GLU A 148 -14.03 -19.25 -63.99
CA GLU A 148 -12.81 -19.88 -64.51
C GLU A 148 -13.04 -21.35 -64.91
N GLN A 149 -13.80 -22.11 -64.11
CA GLN A 149 -14.20 -23.48 -64.46
C GLN A 149 -15.02 -23.52 -65.75
N GLN A 150 -16.01 -22.63 -65.93
CA GLN A 150 -16.78 -22.50 -67.16
C GLN A 150 -15.87 -22.23 -68.37
N LYS A 151 -14.91 -21.29 -68.27
CA LYS A 151 -13.95 -21.01 -69.34
C LYS A 151 -13.04 -22.19 -69.66
N ARG A 152 -12.62 -22.97 -68.65
CA ARG A 152 -11.83 -24.19 -68.85
C ARG A 152 -12.65 -25.27 -69.58
N GLU A 153 -13.90 -25.48 -69.18
CA GLU A 153 -14.82 -26.39 -69.86
C GLU A 153 -15.13 -25.97 -71.30
N GLU A 154 -15.34 -24.67 -71.57
CA GLU A 154 -15.56 -24.14 -72.91
C GLU A 154 -14.32 -24.32 -73.79
N ALA A 155 -13.12 -24.03 -73.26
CA ALA A 155 -11.86 -24.25 -73.95
C ALA A 155 -11.63 -25.74 -74.26
N GLU A 156 -11.94 -26.65 -73.32
CA GLU A 156 -11.83 -28.09 -73.57
C GLU A 156 -12.84 -28.55 -74.62
N LYS A 157 -14.11 -28.13 -74.55
CA LYS A 157 -15.14 -28.43 -75.55
C LYS A 157 -14.77 -27.89 -76.93
N ALA A 158 -14.12 -26.72 -77.01
CA ALA A 158 -13.58 -26.18 -78.25
C ALA A 158 -12.39 -27.00 -78.79
N LEU A 159 -11.47 -27.42 -77.92
CA LEU A 159 -10.31 -28.24 -78.29
C LEU A 159 -10.74 -29.64 -78.75
N GLN A 160 -11.73 -30.26 -78.09
CA GLN A 160 -12.34 -31.51 -78.52
C GLN A 160 -13.07 -31.39 -79.87
N LYS A 161 -13.72 -30.25 -80.18
CA LYS A 161 -14.28 -29.98 -81.51
C LYS A 161 -13.19 -29.85 -82.57
N ALA A 162 -12.18 -29.03 -82.32
CA ALA A 162 -11.04 -28.85 -83.23
C ALA A 162 -10.25 -30.15 -83.45
N ALA A 163 -10.18 -31.04 -82.46
CA ALA A 163 -9.60 -32.38 -82.60
C ALA A 163 -10.44 -33.28 -83.52
N LYS A 164 -11.77 -33.30 -83.38
CA LYS A 164 -12.68 -34.06 -84.25
C LYS A 164 -12.73 -33.51 -85.68
N GLU A 165 -12.68 -32.19 -85.84
CA GLU A 165 -12.56 -31.54 -87.15
C GLU A 165 -11.24 -31.93 -87.82
N LYS A 166 -10.12 -31.92 -87.09
CA LYS A 166 -8.83 -32.43 -87.59
C LYS A 166 -8.87 -33.91 -87.94
N GLU A 167 -9.48 -34.75 -87.11
CA GLU A 167 -9.64 -36.19 -87.38
C GLU A 167 -10.51 -36.42 -88.62
N GLU A 168 -11.57 -35.64 -88.83
CA GLU A 168 -12.35 -35.68 -90.08
C GLU A 168 -11.56 -35.21 -91.29
N THR A 169 -10.76 -34.14 -91.19
CA THR A 169 -9.90 -33.69 -92.30
C THR A 169 -8.79 -34.68 -92.59
N ASP A 170 -8.20 -35.30 -91.57
CA ASP A 170 -7.17 -36.33 -91.72
C ASP A 170 -7.77 -37.63 -92.29
N ARG A 171 -9.02 -37.98 -91.93
CA ARG A 171 -9.71 -39.12 -92.54
C ARG A 171 -10.06 -38.85 -94.00
N LYS A 172 -10.60 -37.66 -94.33
CA LYS A 172 -10.88 -37.25 -95.72
C LYS A 172 -9.60 -37.13 -96.55
N ALA A 173 -8.51 -36.63 -95.96
CA ALA A 173 -7.20 -36.58 -96.58
C ALA A 173 -6.58 -37.98 -96.76
N ARG A 174 -6.79 -38.92 -95.83
CA ARG A 174 -6.39 -40.33 -95.97
C ARG A 174 -7.24 -41.08 -96.98
N GLU A 175 -8.54 -40.81 -97.07
CA GLU A 175 -9.44 -41.36 -98.10
C GLU A 175 -9.02 -40.86 -99.49
N GLN A 176 -8.72 -39.55 -99.63
CA GLN A 176 -8.18 -38.97 -100.87
C GLN A 176 -6.77 -39.45 -101.18
N ALA A 177 -5.88 -39.55 -100.19
CA ALA A 177 -4.53 -40.07 -100.36
C ALA A 177 -4.53 -41.55 -100.71
N ALA A 178 -5.42 -42.38 -100.15
CA ALA A 178 -5.57 -43.78 -100.52
C ALA A 178 -6.13 -43.94 -101.94
N ALA A 179 -7.05 -43.07 -102.39
CA ALA A 179 -7.51 -43.03 -103.77
C ALA A 179 -6.38 -42.60 -104.74
N GLN A 180 -5.59 -41.60 -104.36
CA GLN A 180 -4.40 -41.18 -105.10
C GLN A 180 -3.29 -42.23 -105.07
N GLU A 181 -3.12 -42.99 -103.98
CA GLU A 181 -2.14 -44.06 -103.83
C GLU A 181 -2.57 -45.33 -104.60
N ALA A 182 -3.87 -45.59 -104.73
CA ALA A 182 -4.38 -46.63 -105.63
C ALA A 182 -4.10 -46.27 -107.11
N ALA A 183 -4.42 -45.05 -107.52
CA ALA A 183 -4.09 -44.53 -108.85
C ALA A 183 -2.56 -44.46 -109.07
N ALA A 184 -1.80 -44.11 -108.03
CA ALA A 184 -0.34 -44.11 -108.08
C ALA A 184 0.21 -45.52 -108.20
N LYS A 185 -0.31 -46.54 -107.50
CA LYS A 185 0.12 -47.94 -107.63
C LYS A 185 -0.16 -48.52 -109.01
N GLU A 186 -1.22 -48.07 -109.68
CA GLU A 186 -1.48 -48.38 -111.09
C GLU A 186 -0.47 -47.68 -112.02
N ALA A 187 -0.18 -46.40 -111.79
CA ALA A 187 0.86 -45.65 -112.51
C ALA A 187 2.30 -46.12 -112.19
N GLU A 188 2.52 -46.72 -111.02
CA GLU A 188 3.82 -47.14 -110.51
C GLU A 188 4.19 -48.52 -111.04
N LYS A 189 3.23 -49.44 -111.19
CA LYS A 189 3.39 -50.62 -112.06
C LYS A 189 3.83 -50.23 -113.48
N ARG A 190 3.45 -49.03 -113.95
CA ARG A 190 3.83 -48.49 -115.27
C ARG A 190 5.15 -47.70 -115.26
N ARG A 191 5.67 -47.32 -114.08
CA ARG A 191 6.97 -46.64 -113.90
C ARG A 191 8.12 -47.56 -113.47
N GLN A 192 7.84 -48.63 -112.74
CA GLN A 192 8.83 -49.66 -112.35
C GLN A 192 9.41 -50.46 -113.55
N ALA A 193 8.95 -50.16 -114.78
CA ALA A 193 9.54 -50.62 -116.03
C ALA A 193 10.68 -49.72 -116.57
N LEU A 194 11.01 -48.58 -115.95
CA LEU A 194 11.96 -47.59 -116.46
C LEU A 194 12.88 -47.01 -115.36
N ALA A 195 14.18 -47.34 -115.42
CA ALA A 195 15.31 -46.80 -114.63
C ALA A 195 15.20 -46.95 -113.09
N GLN A 196 16.16 -47.53 -112.34
CA GLN A 196 17.57 -47.86 -112.60
C GLN A 196 18.46 -46.68 -113.06
N ALA A 197 18.68 -45.70 -112.17
CA ALA A 197 19.84 -44.78 -112.23
C ALA A 197 20.11 -44.06 -110.88
N SER A 198 21.37 -44.13 -110.38
CA SER A 198 22.03 -43.27 -109.35
C SER A 198 21.42 -43.20 -107.93
N GLN A 199 22.13 -43.21 -106.78
CA GLN A 199 23.39 -42.55 -106.31
C GLN A 199 23.25 -41.01 -106.12
N GLN A 200 23.75 -40.34 -105.04
CA GLN A 200 24.65 -40.72 -103.93
C GLN A 200 24.66 -39.65 -102.76
N GLN A 201 25.56 -39.79 -101.76
CA GLN A 201 26.16 -38.75 -100.85
C GLN A 201 25.53 -38.37 -99.46
N GLN A 202 26.31 -37.62 -98.66
CA GLN A 202 26.28 -37.33 -97.19
C GLN A 202 26.73 -35.85 -96.93
N PRO A 203 27.24 -35.34 -95.76
CA PRO A 203 27.10 -35.67 -94.32
C PRO A 203 26.63 -34.52 -93.33
N PRO A 204 27.41 -33.80 -92.44
CA PRO A 204 27.03 -33.66 -91.00
C PRO A 204 26.67 -32.26 -90.33
N PRO A 205 27.42 -31.61 -89.40
CA PRO A 205 26.98 -31.18 -88.02
C PRO A 205 27.09 -29.61 -87.79
N PRO A 206 27.20 -28.94 -86.57
CA PRO A 206 27.47 -29.38 -85.17
C PRO A 206 26.75 -28.58 -84.01
N SER A 207 27.52 -28.06 -83.02
CA SER A 207 27.20 -27.43 -81.70
C SER A 207 26.99 -25.88 -81.78
N SER A 208 27.00 -24.99 -80.75
CA SER A 208 27.46 -24.90 -79.33
C SER A 208 26.67 -23.76 -78.59
N ALA A 209 26.61 -23.52 -77.27
CA ALA A 209 27.41 -23.73 -76.04
C ALA A 209 28.51 -22.68 -75.71
N THR A 210 28.25 -21.78 -74.73
CA THR A 210 29.16 -20.97 -73.84
C THR A 210 28.29 -20.25 -72.77
N ALA A 211 28.59 -20.14 -71.46
CA ALA A 211 29.75 -19.56 -70.72
C ALA A 211 29.72 -18.00 -70.67
N GLN A 212 30.11 -17.24 -69.61
CA GLN A 212 30.77 -17.50 -68.30
C GLN A 212 30.38 -16.39 -67.27
N ALA A 213 30.44 -16.58 -65.93
CA ALA A 213 31.45 -16.07 -64.93
C ALA A 213 31.70 -14.53 -64.92
N ASP A 214 32.01 -13.80 -63.83
CA ASP A 214 32.34 -14.07 -62.39
C ASP A 214 31.74 -12.92 -61.51
N GLY A 215 31.98 -12.66 -60.19
CA GLY A 215 32.94 -13.14 -59.17
C GLY A 215 32.66 -12.52 -57.76
N VAL A 216 33.67 -12.37 -56.88
CA VAL A 216 33.59 -11.92 -55.44
C VAL A 216 34.93 -11.30 -54.97
N PRO A 217 35.25 -10.92 -53.67
CA PRO A 217 34.48 -10.53 -52.45
C PRO A 217 35.07 -9.26 -51.74
N VAL A 218 34.75 -9.00 -50.45
CA VAL A 218 35.66 -8.62 -49.28
C VAL A 218 34.84 -8.04 -48.08
N ALA A 219 35.39 -8.04 -46.85
CA ALA A 219 34.70 -7.73 -45.57
C ALA A 219 35.50 -6.82 -44.58
N SER A 220 34.90 -6.37 -43.44
CA SER A 220 35.53 -5.65 -42.30
C SER A 220 34.62 -5.53 -41.04
N SER A 221 35.19 -5.37 -39.82
CA SER A 221 34.41 -5.22 -38.55
C SER A 221 35.25 -4.80 -37.31
N SER A 222 34.76 -3.92 -36.40
CA SER A 222 35.40 -3.62 -35.08
C SER A 222 34.55 -2.80 -34.07
N THR A 223 34.99 -2.73 -32.79
CA THR A 223 34.47 -1.93 -31.62
C THR A 223 35.41 -2.17 -30.39
N PRO A 224 35.30 -1.57 -29.17
CA PRO A 224 34.47 -0.46 -28.61
C PRO A 224 35.30 0.56 -27.75
N ALA A 225 34.76 1.01 -26.58
CA ALA A 225 35.43 1.53 -25.35
C ALA A 225 35.81 3.04 -25.20
N GLN A 226 35.87 3.68 -24.00
CA GLN A 226 35.12 3.48 -22.73
C GLN A 226 34.89 4.81 -21.86
N PRO A 227 35.47 5.17 -20.65
CA PRO A 227 34.74 6.02 -19.67
C PRO A 227 35.49 7.15 -18.86
N THR A 228 34.76 7.73 -17.87
CA THR A 228 35.15 8.36 -16.56
C THR A 228 35.32 9.88 -16.36
N ALA A 229 34.96 10.31 -15.13
CA ALA A 229 35.07 11.65 -14.54
C ALA A 229 35.32 11.51 -13.02
N VAL A 230 35.81 12.55 -12.34
CA VAL A 230 36.10 12.54 -10.89
C VAL A 230 35.70 13.83 -10.17
N SER A 231 35.08 13.67 -8.99
CA SER A 231 34.93 14.71 -7.97
C SER A 231 35.46 14.16 -6.65
N ALA A 232 36.39 14.88 -6.01
CA ALA A 232 36.89 14.52 -4.68
C ALA A 232 36.09 15.23 -3.57
N SER A 233 35.98 14.59 -2.40
CA SER A 233 35.40 15.20 -1.20
C SER A 233 36.30 14.99 0.01
N SER A 234 36.37 15.99 0.90
CA SER A 234 37.14 15.95 2.14
C SER A 234 36.44 15.10 3.21
N SER A 235 37.19 14.65 4.23
CA SER A 235 36.67 13.82 5.32
C SER A 235 37.45 14.01 6.62
N GLY A 236 36.82 13.65 7.75
CA GLY A 236 37.29 13.92 9.12
C GLY A 236 36.54 15.12 9.74
N LEU A 237 36.06 15.09 10.98
CA LEU A 237 36.18 14.07 12.05
C LEU A 237 34.81 13.79 12.72
N SER A 238 34.82 12.89 13.72
CA SER A 238 33.65 12.29 14.39
C SER A 238 32.86 13.24 15.31
N ASP A 239 31.55 13.01 15.41
CA ASP A 239 30.69 13.57 16.46
C ASP A 239 29.79 12.47 17.08
N GLY A 240 29.36 12.65 18.34
CA GLY A 240 28.93 11.57 19.23
C GLY A 240 27.42 11.30 19.29
N ILE A 241 27.02 10.02 19.27
CA ILE A 241 25.66 9.46 19.51
C ILE A 241 24.59 9.87 18.46
N VAL A 242 24.65 11.08 17.92
CA VAL A 242 23.76 11.61 16.89
C VAL A 242 24.36 11.34 15.51
N THR A 243 23.85 10.33 14.79
CA THR A 243 24.32 10.06 13.42
C THR A 243 24.26 11.33 12.57
N SER A 244 25.34 11.64 11.86
CA SER A 244 25.46 12.87 11.07
C SER A 244 24.39 12.93 9.97
N ALA A 245 24.01 14.14 9.55
CA ALA A 245 23.07 14.33 8.45
C ALA A 245 23.54 13.63 7.16
N ASP A 246 24.85 13.57 6.91
CA ASP A 246 25.42 12.91 5.74
C ASP A 246 25.56 11.40 5.90
N GLU A 247 25.74 10.90 7.12
CA GLU A 247 25.60 9.46 7.41
C GLU A 247 24.16 9.00 7.16
N ARG A 248 23.15 9.76 7.60
CA ARG A 248 21.74 9.48 7.33
C ARG A 248 21.46 9.45 5.82
N LYS A 249 22.04 10.37 5.04
CA LYS A 249 21.96 10.36 3.56
C LYS A 249 22.60 9.08 2.99
N LYS A 250 23.81 8.69 3.42
CA LYS A 250 24.51 7.46 2.98
C LYS A 250 23.75 6.18 3.33
N VAL A 251 23.18 6.10 4.53
CA VAL A 251 22.26 5.02 4.95
C VAL A 251 21.06 4.98 4.01
N HIS A 252 20.45 6.15 3.74
CA HIS A 252 19.27 6.25 2.91
C HIS A 252 19.52 5.90 1.43
N SER A 253 20.63 6.32 0.83
CA SER A 253 20.97 5.92 -0.54
C SER A 253 21.15 4.40 -0.65
N ALA A 254 21.87 3.77 0.28
CA ALA A 254 22.03 2.31 0.28
C ALA A 254 20.68 1.56 0.37
N TYR A 255 19.73 2.07 1.18
CA TYR A 255 18.36 1.52 1.20
C TYR A 255 17.56 1.80 -0.07
N LEU A 256 17.80 2.91 -0.79
CA LEU A 256 17.23 3.13 -2.12
C LEU A 256 17.82 2.17 -3.17
N ASP A 257 19.11 1.86 -3.08
CA ASP A 257 19.77 0.91 -3.98
C ASP A 257 19.24 -0.51 -3.78
N ILE A 258 19.05 -0.93 -2.52
CA ILE A 258 18.33 -2.17 -2.18
C ILE A 258 16.91 -2.13 -2.75
N HIS A 259 16.17 -1.02 -2.61
CA HIS A 259 14.83 -0.88 -3.20
C HIS A 259 14.82 -0.99 -4.74
N ASN A 260 15.88 -0.54 -5.42
CA ASN A 260 16.03 -0.63 -6.88
C ASN A 260 16.37 -2.07 -7.32
N ARG A 261 17.31 -2.74 -6.66
CA ARG A 261 17.56 -4.19 -6.83
C ARG A 261 16.28 -5.02 -6.60
N LEU A 262 15.46 -4.63 -5.62
CA LEU A 262 14.15 -5.24 -5.38
C LEU A 262 13.09 -4.89 -6.45
N LYS A 263 13.25 -3.83 -7.26
CA LYS A 263 12.46 -3.64 -8.49
C LYS A 263 12.94 -4.55 -9.60
N GLU A 264 14.25 -4.64 -9.82
CA GLU A 264 14.88 -5.49 -10.85
C GLU A 264 14.53 -6.97 -10.64
N LEU A 265 14.66 -7.48 -9.41
CA LEU A 265 14.25 -8.83 -9.01
C LEU A 265 12.78 -9.12 -9.38
N ARG A 266 11.88 -8.13 -9.19
CA ARG A 266 10.47 -8.26 -9.60
C ARG A 266 10.31 -8.20 -11.11
N ALA A 267 11.07 -7.38 -11.84
CA ALA A 267 11.03 -7.34 -13.30
C ALA A 267 11.52 -8.65 -13.93
N GLN A 268 12.55 -9.29 -13.34
CA GLN A 268 13.07 -10.60 -13.76
C GLN A 268 12.07 -11.73 -13.46
N ALA A 269 11.45 -11.76 -12.28
CA ALA A 269 10.50 -12.80 -11.91
C ALA A 269 9.08 -12.61 -12.49
N ASP A 270 8.62 -11.38 -12.71
CA ASP A 270 7.29 -11.08 -13.28
C ASP A 270 7.26 -10.87 -14.79
N GLY A 271 8.23 -10.16 -15.37
CA GLY A 271 8.43 -9.95 -16.82
C GLY A 271 7.34 -9.26 -17.64
N GLY A 272 6.07 -9.34 -17.19
CA GLY A 272 4.93 -9.40 -18.10
C GLY A 272 4.99 -10.65 -19.01
N GLY A 273 3.95 -10.89 -19.80
CA GLY A 273 4.00 -11.85 -20.91
C GLY A 273 4.85 -11.36 -22.10
N LYS A 274 5.90 -10.57 -21.84
CA LYS A 274 6.72 -9.86 -22.84
C LYS A 274 8.23 -10.08 -22.67
N ASN A 275 8.69 -10.54 -21.50
CA ASN A 275 10.09 -10.89 -21.28
C ASN A 275 10.26 -12.42 -21.37
N PRO A 276 10.90 -12.97 -22.42
CA PRO A 276 11.10 -14.42 -22.56
C PRO A 276 12.00 -15.00 -21.46
N ASN A 277 12.88 -14.18 -20.86
CA ASN A 277 13.79 -14.59 -19.79
C ASN A 277 13.15 -14.55 -18.39
N ALA A 278 11.82 -14.34 -18.29
CA ALA A 278 11.15 -14.28 -17.00
C ALA A 278 11.07 -15.67 -16.35
N TRP A 279 11.36 -15.74 -15.04
CA TRP A 279 11.60 -17.02 -14.34
C TRP A 279 10.44 -18.04 -14.49
N LYS A 280 9.18 -17.55 -14.58
CA LYS A 280 7.98 -18.39 -14.74
C LYS A 280 7.82 -19.04 -16.12
N LEU A 281 8.49 -18.52 -17.15
CA LEU A 281 8.53 -19.14 -18.49
C LEU A 281 9.68 -20.15 -18.61
N ARG A 282 10.75 -19.98 -17.82
CA ARG A 282 11.93 -20.84 -17.89
C ARG A 282 11.80 -22.12 -17.08
N ASP A 283 11.29 -22.03 -15.85
CA ASP A 283 11.31 -23.16 -14.90
C ASP A 283 9.88 -23.63 -14.57
N PRO A 284 9.48 -24.89 -14.90
CA PRO A 284 8.13 -25.41 -14.65
C PRO A 284 7.68 -25.32 -13.18
N ASN A 285 8.63 -25.50 -12.25
CA ASN A 285 8.41 -25.40 -10.81
C ASN A 285 7.99 -24.00 -10.35
N LEU A 286 8.21 -22.95 -11.16
CA LEU A 286 7.83 -21.57 -10.88
C LEU A 286 6.54 -21.13 -11.58
N ARG A 287 5.84 -22.02 -12.30
CA ARG A 287 4.55 -21.73 -12.94
C ARG A 287 3.51 -21.21 -11.93
N ASN A 288 3.45 -21.84 -10.77
CA ASN A 288 2.50 -21.52 -9.69
C ASN A 288 2.87 -20.23 -8.92
N LEU A 289 4.03 -19.62 -9.20
CA LEU A 289 4.47 -18.35 -8.61
C LEU A 289 3.50 -17.20 -8.92
N SER A 290 2.70 -17.30 -9.98
CA SER A 290 1.61 -16.34 -10.19
C SER A 290 0.50 -16.51 -9.14
N GLU A 291 0.03 -17.74 -8.95
CA GLU A 291 -1.04 -18.10 -8.02
C GLU A 291 -0.70 -17.72 -6.58
N TRP A 292 0.54 -17.98 -6.13
CA TRP A 292 0.97 -17.62 -4.79
C TRP A 292 0.98 -16.09 -4.54
N ARG A 293 1.25 -15.27 -5.56
CA ARG A 293 1.09 -13.81 -5.46
C ARG A 293 -0.37 -13.36 -5.40
N HIS A 294 -1.26 -14.09 -6.07
CA HIS A 294 -2.70 -13.85 -6.01
C HIS A 294 -3.26 -14.28 -4.65
N GLU A 295 -2.88 -15.45 -4.13
CA GLU A 295 -3.22 -15.88 -2.77
C GLU A 295 -2.69 -14.89 -1.72
N LEU A 296 -1.40 -14.51 -1.75
CA LEU A 296 -0.85 -13.50 -0.84
C LEU A 296 -1.65 -12.19 -0.89
N ARG A 297 -2.06 -11.73 -2.08
CA ARG A 297 -2.91 -10.52 -2.21
C ARG A 297 -4.27 -10.71 -1.55
N THR A 298 -4.94 -11.83 -1.82
CA THR A 298 -6.24 -12.14 -1.23
C THR A 298 -6.16 -12.29 0.29
N ARG A 299 -5.14 -12.97 0.83
CA ARG A 299 -4.95 -13.12 2.29
C ARG A 299 -4.57 -11.80 2.96
N VAL A 300 -3.64 -11.03 2.41
CA VAL A 300 -3.29 -9.71 2.98
C VAL A 300 -4.52 -8.79 3.03
N ASN A 301 -5.35 -8.80 1.99
CA ASN A 301 -6.60 -8.01 1.95
C ASN A 301 -7.74 -8.60 2.82
N GLN A 302 -7.53 -9.73 3.52
CA GLN A 302 -8.50 -10.36 4.44
C GLN A 302 -8.23 -10.01 5.93
N ILE A 303 -7.36 -9.04 6.22
CA ILE A 303 -7.10 -8.57 7.59
C ILE A 303 -8.27 -7.70 8.05
N SER A 304 -9.00 -8.19 9.05
CA SER A 304 -10.08 -7.48 9.71
C SER A 304 -9.55 -6.47 10.74
N ARG A 305 -10.39 -5.52 11.13
CA ARG A 305 -10.12 -4.59 12.24
C ARG A 305 -10.60 -5.09 13.61
N THR A 306 -11.56 -6.00 13.63
CA THR A 306 -12.27 -6.43 14.85
C THR A 306 -11.87 -7.85 15.25
N ASP A 307 -11.74 -8.73 14.27
CA ASP A 307 -11.49 -10.16 14.49
C ASP A 307 -10.00 -10.45 14.67
N LYS A 308 -9.59 -10.61 15.94
CA LYS A 308 -8.21 -11.00 16.31
C LYS A 308 -7.88 -12.45 15.94
N GLU A 309 -8.87 -13.34 15.86
CA GLU A 309 -8.66 -14.78 15.66
C GLU A 309 -8.63 -15.13 14.17
N GLY A 310 -9.56 -14.60 13.38
CA GLY A 310 -9.50 -14.61 11.93
C GLY A 310 -8.26 -13.88 11.41
N ASN A 311 -7.80 -12.80 12.06
CA ASN A 311 -6.50 -12.19 11.75
C ASN A 311 -5.34 -13.17 11.98
N LYS A 312 -5.32 -13.90 13.11
CA LYS A 312 -4.30 -14.93 13.38
C LYS A 312 -4.33 -16.04 12.31
N ALA A 313 -5.51 -16.52 11.93
CA ALA A 313 -5.68 -17.52 10.87
C ALA A 313 -5.27 -16.98 9.48
N THR A 314 -5.53 -15.71 9.19
CA THR A 314 -5.11 -15.04 7.94
C THR A 314 -3.60 -14.85 7.88
N ILE A 315 -2.94 -14.48 8.99
CA ILE A 315 -1.47 -14.43 9.07
C ILE A 315 -0.88 -15.84 8.88
N GLN A 316 -1.48 -16.88 9.47
CA GLN A 316 -1.07 -18.27 9.24
C GLN A 316 -1.21 -18.69 7.77
N ARG A 317 -2.26 -18.25 7.04
CA ARG A 317 -2.41 -18.50 5.59
C ARG A 317 -1.38 -17.74 4.75
N VAL A 318 -1.02 -16.51 5.15
CA VAL A 318 0.10 -15.76 4.55
C VAL A 318 1.42 -16.53 4.75
N GLN A 319 1.68 -17.00 5.97
CA GLN A 319 2.84 -17.84 6.29
C GLN A 319 2.85 -19.15 5.49
N GLN A 320 1.74 -19.89 5.40
CA GLN A 320 1.63 -21.10 4.57
C GLN A 320 1.98 -20.85 3.09
N THR A 321 1.65 -19.69 2.55
CA THR A 321 2.00 -19.32 1.16
C THR A 321 3.49 -18.99 1.01
N LEU A 322 4.13 -18.45 2.05
CA LEU A 322 5.59 -18.22 2.10
C LEU A 322 6.38 -19.51 2.34
N ASP A 323 5.87 -20.42 3.18
CA ASP A 323 6.43 -21.76 3.44
C ASP A 323 6.58 -22.57 2.13
N ARG A 324 5.59 -22.49 1.22
CA ARG A 324 5.70 -23.08 -0.14
C ARG A 324 6.92 -22.54 -0.89
N GLY A 325 7.14 -21.23 -0.90
CA GLY A 325 8.31 -20.61 -1.54
C GLY A 325 9.62 -20.97 -0.85
N ALA A 326 9.64 -21.04 0.48
CA ALA A 326 10.80 -21.45 1.27
C ALA A 326 11.21 -22.90 0.98
N SER A 327 10.25 -23.81 0.77
CA SER A 327 10.50 -25.23 0.50
C SER A 327 11.33 -25.53 -0.75
N LEU A 328 11.35 -24.61 -1.73
CA LEU A 328 12.11 -24.73 -2.98
C LEU A 328 13.64 -24.49 -2.83
N SER A 329 14.15 -24.46 -1.60
CA SER A 329 15.46 -23.88 -1.25
C SER A 329 16.63 -24.36 -2.11
N ALA A 330 16.81 -25.68 -2.29
CA ALA A 330 18.02 -26.23 -2.89
C ALA A 330 18.27 -25.81 -4.35
N ALA A 331 17.20 -25.57 -5.13
CA ALA A 331 17.31 -25.20 -6.55
C ALA A 331 17.39 -23.69 -6.81
N TYR A 332 17.07 -22.85 -5.81
CA TYR A 332 16.94 -21.39 -5.97
C TYR A 332 17.71 -20.61 -4.91
N THR A 333 18.74 -21.22 -4.32
CA THR A 333 19.69 -20.54 -3.44
C THR A 333 20.73 -19.80 -4.27
N ALA A 334 20.96 -18.52 -3.94
CA ALA A 334 21.99 -17.69 -4.54
C ALA A 334 22.49 -16.63 -3.54
N ASP A 335 23.50 -15.84 -3.92
CA ASP A 335 23.95 -14.70 -3.13
C ASP A 335 22.84 -13.65 -2.97
N VAL A 336 22.48 -13.38 -1.72
CA VAL A 336 21.50 -12.35 -1.32
C VAL A 336 22.14 -11.19 -0.56
N SER A 337 23.48 -11.13 -0.47
CA SER A 337 24.22 -10.06 0.23
C SER A 337 23.81 -8.66 -0.21
N GLY A 338 23.53 -8.49 -1.51
CA GLY A 338 23.11 -7.24 -2.13
C GLY A 338 21.74 -6.69 -1.67
N PHE A 339 21.00 -7.41 -0.81
CA PHE A 339 19.71 -7.01 -0.26
C PHE A 339 19.73 -6.63 1.23
N PHE A 340 20.90 -6.68 1.89
CA PHE A 340 21.11 -6.24 3.26
C PHE A 340 21.85 -4.89 3.30
N TYR A 341 21.47 -3.98 4.20
CA TYR A 341 22.13 -2.67 4.35
C TYR A 341 23.51 -2.80 5.02
N LYS A 342 23.63 -3.69 6.01
CA LYS A 342 24.92 -4.11 6.57
C LYS A 342 25.03 -5.62 6.40
N ASN A 343 25.97 -6.08 5.57
CA ASN A 343 26.28 -7.50 5.50
C ASN A 343 26.81 -7.97 6.88
N PRO A 344 26.13 -8.92 7.55
CA PRO A 344 26.48 -9.38 8.88
C PRO A 344 27.53 -10.49 8.91
N LYS A 345 27.95 -11.04 7.76
CA LYS A 345 29.15 -11.89 7.65
C LYS A 345 30.40 -11.00 7.58
N GLY A 346 30.49 -10.19 6.52
CA GLY A 346 31.59 -9.24 6.31
C GLY A 346 31.43 -8.42 5.02
N PRO A 347 32.26 -7.39 4.80
CA PRO A 347 32.25 -6.63 3.55
C PRO A 347 32.74 -7.52 2.39
N GLY A 348 31.80 -7.97 1.54
CA GLY A 348 32.08 -8.80 0.36
C GLY A 348 31.86 -10.30 0.55
N GLU A 349 31.51 -10.77 1.76
CA GLU A 349 31.26 -12.20 2.00
C GLU A 349 29.85 -12.63 1.55
N PRO A 350 29.70 -13.67 0.71
CA PRO A 350 28.40 -14.08 0.18
C PRO A 350 27.50 -14.71 1.24
N ILE A 351 26.29 -14.19 1.38
CA ILE A 351 25.19 -14.75 2.17
C ILE A 351 24.31 -15.57 1.23
N GLN A 352 24.15 -16.86 1.46
CA GLN A 352 23.27 -17.68 0.64
C GLN A 352 21.80 -17.55 1.08
N GLY A 353 20.88 -17.47 0.11
CA GLY A 353 19.45 -17.35 0.40
C GLY A 353 18.54 -17.71 -0.78
N ASN A 354 17.33 -18.17 -0.46
CA ASN A 354 16.33 -18.58 -1.44
C ASN A 354 15.71 -17.35 -2.15
N LEU A 355 16.00 -17.21 -3.46
CA LEU A 355 15.53 -16.09 -4.29
C LEU A 355 14.00 -16.05 -4.49
N VAL A 356 13.33 -17.21 -4.48
CA VAL A 356 11.87 -17.29 -4.64
C VAL A 356 11.18 -16.76 -3.38
N LEU A 357 11.68 -17.15 -2.21
CA LEU A 357 11.26 -16.59 -0.92
C LEU A 357 11.52 -15.07 -0.87
N LEU A 358 12.73 -14.62 -1.25
CA LEU A 358 13.09 -13.20 -1.31
C LEU A 358 12.11 -12.40 -2.18
N PHE A 359 11.77 -12.93 -3.36
CA PHE A 359 10.78 -12.34 -4.26
C PHE A 359 9.37 -12.31 -3.65
N LEU A 360 8.93 -13.38 -2.98
CA LEU A 360 7.61 -13.41 -2.30
C LEU A 360 7.54 -12.44 -1.12
N LEU A 361 8.60 -12.31 -0.31
CA LEU A 361 8.69 -11.31 0.77
C LEU A 361 8.66 -9.88 0.22
N ASN A 362 9.33 -9.63 -0.92
CA ASN A 362 9.30 -8.36 -1.64
C ASN A 362 7.92 -8.05 -2.26
N HIS A 363 7.17 -9.07 -2.70
CA HIS A 363 5.77 -8.91 -3.12
C HIS A 363 4.85 -8.67 -1.92
N PHE A 364 5.06 -9.37 -0.81
CA PHE A 364 4.38 -9.14 0.47
C PHE A 364 4.60 -7.70 0.98
N VAL A 365 5.83 -7.16 0.94
CA VAL A 365 6.11 -5.75 1.27
C VAL A 365 5.45 -4.78 0.27
N LYS A 366 5.28 -5.15 -1.00
CA LYS A 366 4.46 -4.35 -1.93
C LYS A 366 2.99 -4.33 -1.50
N LEU A 367 2.43 -5.48 -1.10
CA LEU A 367 1.04 -5.63 -0.64
C LEU A 367 0.79 -4.94 0.70
N PHE A 368 1.71 -5.06 1.68
CA PHE A 368 1.63 -4.44 3.00
C PHE A 368 1.41 -2.92 2.93
N PHE A 369 2.19 -2.20 2.12
CA PHE A 369 1.92 -0.77 1.91
C PHE A 369 0.61 -0.52 1.16
N GLY A 370 0.23 -1.41 0.24
CA GLY A 370 -1.02 -1.31 -0.53
C GLY A 370 -2.28 -1.49 0.33
N ILE A 371 -2.27 -2.34 1.37
CA ILE A 371 -3.38 -2.41 2.34
C ILE A 371 -3.42 -1.17 3.23
N ILE A 372 -2.28 -0.57 3.58
CA ILE A 372 -2.30 0.71 4.33
C ILE A 372 -2.88 1.84 3.45
N GLU A 373 -2.52 1.89 2.17
CA GLU A 373 -3.05 2.84 1.18
C GLU A 373 -4.55 2.64 0.86
N ARG A 374 -5.10 1.42 0.98
CA ARG A 374 -6.48 1.10 0.60
C ARG A 374 -7.47 0.95 1.77
N GLU A 375 -7.06 0.34 2.87
CA GLU A 375 -7.96 -0.06 3.97
C GLU A 375 -7.73 0.75 5.26
N VAL A 376 -6.51 1.23 5.52
CA VAL A 376 -6.18 2.00 6.73
C VAL A 376 -6.30 3.51 6.49
N LEU A 377 -5.84 3.98 5.34
CA LEU A 377 -5.86 5.40 4.95
C LEU A 377 -7.26 6.06 4.94
N PRO A 378 -8.31 5.48 4.33
CA PRO A 378 -9.62 6.14 4.26
C PRO A 378 -10.39 6.17 5.59
N LEU A 379 -9.92 5.47 6.63
CA LEU A 379 -10.57 5.43 7.94
C LEU A 379 -10.53 6.80 8.65
N PRO A 380 -11.49 7.10 9.54
CA PRO A 380 -11.40 8.25 10.43
C PRO A 380 -10.23 8.09 11.44
N PRO A 381 -9.67 9.21 11.97
CA PRO A 381 -8.40 9.18 12.70
C PRO A 381 -8.32 8.23 13.90
N HIS A 382 -9.40 8.09 14.68
CA HIS A 382 -9.43 7.23 15.87
C HIS A 382 -9.26 5.74 15.52
N GLU A 383 -9.81 5.29 14.39
CA GLU A 383 -9.79 3.88 13.97
C GLU A 383 -8.47 3.47 13.31
N ARG A 384 -7.74 4.42 12.72
CA ARG A 384 -6.41 4.20 12.10
C ARG A 384 -5.45 3.54 13.08
N SER A 385 -5.49 3.93 14.36
CA SER A 385 -4.69 3.39 15.46
C SER A 385 -4.79 1.87 15.62
N HIS A 386 -5.99 1.30 15.42
CA HIS A 386 -6.23 -0.14 15.58
C HIS A 386 -5.97 -0.91 14.29
N ALA A 387 -6.39 -0.36 13.15
CA ALA A 387 -6.14 -0.95 11.85
C ALA A 387 -4.62 -1.05 11.54
N ALA A 388 -3.86 0.01 11.84
CA ALA A 388 -2.40 0.00 11.76
C ALA A 388 -1.74 -0.99 12.73
N ASP A 389 -2.38 -1.28 13.88
CA ASP A 389 -1.84 -2.29 14.79
C ASP A 389 -1.89 -3.69 14.17
N HIS A 390 -3.04 -4.10 13.66
CA HIS A 390 -3.23 -5.42 13.03
C HIS A 390 -2.36 -5.61 11.78
N VAL A 391 -2.31 -4.60 10.91
CA VAL A 391 -1.48 -4.63 9.69
C VAL A 391 0.00 -4.68 10.04
N GLY A 392 0.46 -3.88 11.00
CA GLY A 392 1.84 -3.93 11.49
C GLY A 392 2.21 -5.26 12.16
N ASN A 393 1.32 -5.84 12.97
CA ASN A 393 1.53 -7.14 13.61
C ASN A 393 1.80 -8.25 12.58
N MET A 394 1.04 -8.32 11.48
CA MET A 394 1.31 -9.27 10.40
C MET A 394 2.73 -9.12 9.85
N ALA A 395 3.17 -7.88 9.55
CA ALA A 395 4.50 -7.65 8.99
C ALA A 395 5.60 -8.15 9.92
N VAL A 396 5.52 -7.88 11.23
CA VAL A 396 6.53 -8.38 12.16
C VAL A 396 6.45 -9.89 12.33
N GLN A 397 5.26 -10.50 12.43
CA GLN A 397 5.14 -11.96 12.54
C GLN A 397 5.72 -12.70 11.33
N VAL A 398 5.59 -12.14 10.12
CA VAL A 398 6.27 -12.66 8.92
C VAL A 398 7.79 -12.54 9.06
N PHE A 399 8.36 -11.33 9.22
CA PHE A 399 9.82 -11.16 9.26
C PHE A 399 10.51 -11.74 10.51
N ALA A 400 9.74 -12.01 11.57
CA ALA A 400 10.18 -12.73 12.76
C ALA A 400 10.33 -14.23 12.53
N THR A 401 9.60 -14.84 11.58
CA THR A 401 9.58 -16.30 11.39
C THR A 401 10.96 -16.81 10.93
N PRO A 402 11.69 -17.62 11.71
CA PRO A 402 13.08 -17.98 11.38
C PRO A 402 13.24 -18.77 10.08
N LYS A 403 12.20 -19.51 9.66
CA LYS A 403 12.15 -20.19 8.35
C LYS A 403 12.35 -19.25 7.15
N TYR A 404 12.14 -17.94 7.32
CA TYR A 404 12.23 -16.96 6.25
C TYR A 404 13.50 -16.10 6.34
N TRP A 405 14.51 -16.54 7.11
CA TRP A 405 15.80 -15.87 7.22
C TRP A 405 16.80 -16.48 6.21
N ALA A 406 17.83 -15.72 5.86
CA ALA A 406 18.96 -16.20 5.08
C ALA A 406 19.89 -17.09 5.92
N GLU A 407 20.81 -17.79 5.25
CA GLU A 407 21.91 -18.52 5.88
C GLU A 407 22.62 -17.66 6.93
N GLY A 408 22.87 -18.22 8.12
CA GLY A 408 23.42 -17.47 9.26
C GLY A 408 22.40 -16.78 10.16
N ASN A 409 21.10 -17.08 10.00
CA ASN A 409 19.99 -16.50 10.77
C ASN A 409 19.78 -14.99 10.53
N TYR A 410 19.95 -14.53 9.30
CA TYR A 410 19.83 -13.11 8.96
C TYR A 410 18.45 -12.78 8.35
N THR A 411 17.69 -11.92 9.03
CA THR A 411 16.32 -11.56 8.64
C THR A 411 16.27 -10.57 7.47
N PHE A 412 15.44 -10.85 6.46
CA PHE A 412 15.22 -9.98 5.30
C PHE A 412 14.40 -8.70 5.60
N ILE A 413 14.36 -8.22 6.85
CA ILE A 413 13.62 -7.02 7.25
C ILE A 413 14.06 -5.75 6.49
N ASP A 414 15.30 -5.71 6.00
CA ASP A 414 15.83 -4.60 5.20
C ASP A 414 15.02 -4.33 3.91
N ILE A 415 14.29 -5.33 3.40
CA ILE A 415 13.32 -5.16 2.30
C ILE A 415 12.18 -4.20 2.70
N LEU A 416 11.70 -4.31 3.94
CA LEU A 416 10.66 -3.45 4.51
C LEU A 416 11.22 -2.04 4.76
N TRP A 417 12.43 -1.95 5.33
CA TRP A 417 13.11 -0.67 5.57
C TRP A 417 13.44 0.06 4.27
N ALA A 418 13.90 -0.63 3.23
CA ALA A 418 14.15 -0.06 1.91
C ALA A 418 12.89 0.64 1.33
N LYS A 419 11.70 0.06 1.53
CA LYS A 419 10.45 0.70 1.13
C LYS A 419 10.00 1.83 2.06
N PHE A 420 10.19 1.71 3.38
CA PHE A 420 9.97 2.84 4.31
C PHE A 420 10.88 4.03 3.97
N HIS A 421 12.16 3.79 3.66
CA HIS A 421 13.09 4.83 3.19
C HIS A 421 12.58 5.51 1.92
N LYS A 422 12.05 4.74 0.94
CA LYS A 422 11.54 5.30 -0.32
C LYS A 422 10.24 6.10 -0.17
N LYS A 423 9.34 5.70 0.74
CA LYS A 423 8.02 6.36 0.95
C LYS A 423 8.04 7.45 2.03
N LEU A 424 8.85 7.29 3.08
CA LEU A 424 8.81 8.14 4.28
C LEU A 424 10.23 8.42 4.85
N PRO A 425 11.08 9.16 4.12
CA PRO A 425 12.48 9.40 4.52
C PRO A 425 12.65 10.22 5.81
N LEU A 426 11.64 10.99 6.23
CA LEU A 426 11.69 11.81 7.44
C LEU A 426 11.82 11.00 8.74
N LEU A 427 11.30 9.76 8.82
CA LEU A 427 11.56 8.85 9.95
C LEU A 427 13.06 8.56 10.14
N PHE A 428 13.83 8.67 9.06
CA PHE A 428 15.29 8.44 9.05
C PHE A 428 16.06 9.77 9.11
N GLY A 429 15.35 10.90 9.31
CA GLY A 429 15.94 12.23 9.37
C GLY A 429 16.49 12.74 8.03
N VAL A 430 16.04 12.17 6.91
CA VAL A 430 16.46 12.56 5.56
C VAL A 430 15.35 13.37 4.89
N ARG A 431 15.74 14.39 4.12
CA ARG A 431 14.84 15.31 3.41
C ARG A 431 15.01 15.14 1.90
N GLY A 432 13.92 15.36 1.16
CA GLY A 432 13.84 15.13 -0.29
C GLY A 432 13.01 13.87 -0.63
N GLY A 433 12.39 13.90 -1.81
CA GLY A 433 11.45 12.89 -2.29
C GLY A 433 10.00 13.36 -2.25
N GLN A 434 9.19 12.90 -3.21
CA GLN A 434 7.73 13.05 -3.15
C GLN A 434 7.19 12.30 -1.93
N GLN A 435 6.44 13.02 -1.11
CA GLN A 435 5.79 12.51 0.09
C GLN A 435 4.29 12.72 -0.08
N ASP A 436 3.54 11.62 -0.12
CA ASP A 436 2.09 11.67 -0.30
C ASP A 436 1.43 12.35 0.93
N GLU A 437 0.40 13.17 0.75
CA GLU A 437 -0.09 14.14 1.74
C GLU A 437 -0.68 13.54 3.05
N LEU A 438 -0.81 12.21 3.12
CA LEU A 438 -1.52 11.48 4.17
C LEU A 438 -0.63 10.40 4.79
N ILE A 439 0.45 10.83 5.45
CA ILE A 439 1.52 9.98 5.97
C ILE A 439 1.21 9.30 7.32
N ILE A 440 0.22 9.80 8.06
CA ILE A 440 -0.17 9.33 9.41
C ILE A 440 -0.30 7.79 9.49
N PRO A 441 -0.99 7.08 8.57
CA PRO A 441 -1.15 5.62 8.65
C PRO A 441 0.17 4.85 8.55
N TRP A 442 1.14 5.35 7.75
CA TRP A 442 2.44 4.71 7.60
C TRP A 442 3.30 4.88 8.86
N ALA A 443 3.23 6.06 9.50
CA ALA A 443 3.89 6.31 10.78
C ALA A 443 3.28 5.44 11.90
N SER A 444 1.96 5.26 11.94
CA SER A 444 1.30 4.33 12.87
C SER A 444 1.69 2.87 12.62
N CYS A 445 1.80 2.44 11.37
CA CYS A 445 2.29 1.10 11.04
C CYS A 445 3.77 0.91 11.43
N PHE A 446 4.63 1.92 11.20
CA PHE A 446 6.03 1.90 11.65
C PHE A 446 6.16 1.76 13.17
N ALA A 447 5.32 2.48 13.93
CA ALA A 447 5.25 2.37 15.38
C ALA A 447 4.72 0.98 15.84
N SER A 448 3.66 0.47 15.23
CA SER A 448 3.13 -0.89 15.46
C SER A 448 4.17 -1.98 15.17
N ILE A 449 5.08 -1.76 14.22
CA ILE A 449 6.18 -2.66 13.88
C ILE A 449 7.32 -2.58 14.91
N THR A 450 7.81 -1.38 15.19
CA THR A 450 9.03 -1.16 15.99
C THR A 450 8.82 -1.30 17.50
N LEU A 451 7.60 -1.11 17.99
CA LEU A 451 7.25 -1.27 19.41
C LEU A 451 6.70 -2.67 19.74
N ARG A 452 7.07 -3.72 19.00
CA ARG A 452 6.76 -5.11 19.40
C ARG A 452 7.80 -5.63 20.38
N ASP A 453 7.34 -6.18 21.50
CA ASP A 453 8.20 -6.90 22.44
C ASP A 453 8.36 -8.37 22.03
N PHE A 454 9.60 -8.84 22.08
CA PHE A 454 10.01 -10.22 21.79
C PHE A 454 10.79 -10.85 22.95
N ARG A 455 10.99 -10.16 24.09
CA ARG A 455 11.70 -10.67 25.27
C ARG A 455 11.21 -12.04 25.74
N ASN A 456 9.90 -12.29 25.60
CA ASN A 456 9.26 -13.56 26.00
C ASN A 456 9.22 -14.61 24.87
N SER A 457 9.72 -14.31 23.67
CA SER A 457 9.68 -15.20 22.51
C SER A 457 10.91 -16.11 22.46
N ARG A 458 10.77 -17.33 23.01
CA ARG A 458 11.81 -18.39 22.92
C ARG A 458 12.26 -18.72 21.49
N ALA A 459 11.48 -18.34 20.47
CA ALA A 459 11.77 -18.58 19.06
C ALA A 459 12.63 -17.49 18.39
N LEU A 460 12.86 -16.33 19.02
CA LEU A 460 13.62 -15.22 18.43
C LEU A 460 14.80 -14.79 19.32
N PRO A 461 16.05 -15.11 18.96
CA PRO A 461 17.23 -14.55 19.65
C PRO A 461 17.47 -13.07 19.33
N LYS A 462 16.80 -12.49 18.32
CA LYS A 462 17.00 -11.11 17.89
C LYS A 462 15.71 -10.53 17.31
N ASN A 463 15.28 -9.36 17.81
CA ASN A 463 14.11 -8.64 17.27
C ASN A 463 14.45 -8.04 15.88
N PRO A 464 13.69 -8.35 14.80
CA PRO A 464 13.93 -7.78 13.47
C PRO A 464 13.66 -6.26 13.40
N ALA A 465 12.80 -5.73 14.26
CA ALA A 465 12.41 -4.32 14.32
C ALA A 465 12.58 -3.77 15.76
N PRO A 466 13.81 -3.54 16.23
CA PRO A 466 14.05 -3.13 17.60
C PRO A 466 13.49 -1.73 17.89
N ALA A 467 12.92 -1.55 19.09
CA ALA A 467 12.32 -0.29 19.56
C ALA A 467 13.26 0.92 19.50
N ARG A 468 14.58 0.71 19.42
CA ARG A 468 15.58 1.76 19.16
C ARG A 468 15.28 2.56 17.89
N LEU A 469 14.70 1.92 16.87
CA LEU A 469 14.30 2.58 15.61
C LEU A 469 13.13 3.56 15.80
N TYR A 470 12.18 3.25 16.70
CA TYR A 470 11.12 4.18 17.09
C TYR A 470 11.70 5.42 17.78
N TRP A 471 12.58 5.18 18.78
CA TRP A 471 13.23 6.25 19.53
C TRP A 471 14.05 7.17 18.63
N GLU A 472 14.88 6.61 17.75
CA GLU A 472 15.64 7.41 16.78
C GLU A 472 14.73 8.21 15.85
N ALA A 473 13.66 7.62 15.34
CA ALA A 473 12.74 8.32 14.44
C ALA A 473 12.03 9.49 15.14
N LEU A 474 11.51 9.26 16.34
CA LEU A 474 10.86 10.29 17.15
C LEU A 474 11.86 11.42 17.52
N ALA A 475 13.04 11.07 18.02
CA ALA A 475 14.07 12.05 18.39
C ALA A 475 14.59 12.87 17.18
N ARG A 476 14.75 12.25 16.00
CA ARG A 476 15.15 12.96 14.76
C ARG A 476 14.11 14.02 14.35
N ILE A 477 12.83 13.76 14.58
CA ILE A 477 11.74 14.68 14.22
C ILE A 477 11.62 15.79 15.27
N LEU A 478 11.58 15.43 16.57
CA LEU A 478 11.49 16.40 17.67
C LEU A 478 12.67 17.39 17.67
N ASN A 479 13.89 16.90 17.41
CA ASN A 479 15.09 17.74 17.34
C ASN A 479 15.28 18.45 15.98
N THR A 480 14.21 18.61 15.17
CA THR A 480 14.28 19.38 13.92
C THR A 480 14.14 20.89 14.22
N PRO A 481 15.10 21.76 13.82
CA PRO A 481 15.02 23.20 14.05
C PRO A 481 13.78 23.83 13.40
N THR A 482 13.24 24.87 14.03
CA THR A 482 11.93 25.49 13.73
C THR A 482 11.77 25.89 12.26
N GLU A 483 12.77 26.58 11.69
CA GLU A 483 12.93 26.95 10.27
C GLU A 483 12.68 25.80 9.28
N ARG A 484 12.91 24.57 9.74
CA ARG A 484 12.98 23.34 8.93
C ARG A 484 11.84 22.37 9.25
N GLN A 485 10.94 22.75 10.17
CA GLN A 485 9.73 21.99 10.49
C GLN A 485 8.68 22.23 9.39
N THR A 486 7.91 21.19 9.07
CA THR A 486 6.85 21.23 8.05
C THR A 486 5.62 20.48 8.55
N LEU A 487 4.47 20.68 7.91
CA LEU A 487 3.21 19.94 8.14
C LEU A 487 3.43 18.44 8.39
N ILE A 488 4.28 17.81 7.57
CA ILE A 488 4.52 16.37 7.58
C ILE A 488 5.24 15.91 8.88
N HIS A 489 6.06 16.75 9.50
CA HIS A 489 6.68 16.42 10.79
C HIS A 489 5.61 16.20 11.88
N TYR A 490 4.57 17.04 11.89
CA TYR A 490 3.42 16.91 12.79
C TYR A 490 2.56 15.69 12.45
N GLN A 491 2.24 15.46 11.16
CA GLN A 491 1.53 14.25 10.73
C GLN A 491 2.27 12.94 11.13
N ILE A 492 3.60 12.92 11.07
CA ILE A 492 4.38 11.75 11.52
C ILE A 492 4.30 11.59 13.04
N ILE A 493 4.45 12.66 13.82
CA ILE A 493 4.31 12.60 15.29
C ILE A 493 2.93 12.07 15.67
N GLN A 494 1.85 12.60 15.08
CA GLN A 494 0.48 12.12 15.33
C GLN A 494 0.34 10.62 15.03
N GLY A 495 0.97 10.12 13.96
CA GLY A 495 0.97 8.69 13.64
C GLY A 495 1.84 7.84 14.57
N LEU A 496 3.02 8.33 14.98
CA LEU A 496 3.92 7.65 15.92
C LEU A 496 3.32 7.59 17.34
N LEU A 497 2.61 8.63 17.76
CA LEU A 497 1.96 8.77 19.07
C LEU A 497 0.53 8.19 19.10
N HIS A 498 0.14 7.36 18.14
CA HIS A 498 -1.21 6.78 18.15
C HIS A 498 -1.47 5.95 19.43
N GLN A 499 -2.71 5.97 19.91
CA GLN A 499 -3.14 5.47 21.22
C GLN A 499 -2.59 4.09 21.61
N THR A 500 -2.59 3.12 20.69
CA THR A 500 -2.13 1.76 21.00
C THR A 500 -0.60 1.64 21.11
N ALA A 501 0.18 2.61 20.59
CA ALA A 501 1.64 2.64 20.71
C ALA A 501 2.10 3.18 22.07
N ILE A 502 1.38 4.13 22.66
CA ILE A 502 1.79 4.82 23.90
C ILE A 502 2.11 3.86 25.07
N PRO A 503 1.26 2.87 25.42
CA PRO A 503 1.59 1.93 26.50
C PRO A 503 2.86 1.11 26.23
N ARG A 504 3.11 0.74 24.96
CA ARG A 504 4.30 0.00 24.55
C ARG A 504 5.55 0.87 24.58
N PHE A 505 5.46 2.13 24.18
CA PHE A 505 6.55 3.09 24.29
C PHE A 505 6.99 3.28 25.75
N ILE A 506 6.03 3.45 26.66
CA ILE A 506 6.30 3.55 28.10
C ILE A 506 6.87 2.23 28.65
N ALA A 507 6.38 1.07 28.22
CA ALA A 507 6.92 -0.24 28.62
C ALA A 507 8.37 -0.50 28.13
N PHE A 508 8.85 0.21 27.10
CA PHE A 508 10.25 0.16 26.66
C PHE A 508 11.15 1.21 27.34
N TYR A 509 10.64 2.41 27.63
CA TYR A 509 11.46 3.58 27.99
C TYR A 509 11.11 4.25 29.33
N GLY A 510 10.09 3.78 30.06
CA GLY A 510 9.72 4.26 31.40
C GLY A 510 9.55 5.78 31.50
N GLN A 511 10.05 6.36 32.60
CA GLN A 511 10.07 7.82 32.83
C GLN A 511 10.68 8.62 31.67
N ILE A 512 11.73 8.10 31.02
CA ILE A 512 12.37 8.79 29.89
C ILE A 512 11.38 8.86 28.71
N GLY A 513 10.64 7.79 28.44
CA GLY A 513 9.53 7.80 27.49
C GLY A 513 8.46 8.83 27.85
N ILE A 514 8.03 8.88 29.12
CA ILE A 514 7.04 9.87 29.61
C ILE A 514 7.53 11.32 29.40
N LEU A 515 8.81 11.62 29.67
CA LEU A 515 9.39 12.94 29.41
C LEU A 515 9.40 13.29 27.91
N THR A 516 9.72 12.32 27.05
CA THR A 516 9.62 12.51 25.59
C THR A 516 8.18 12.74 25.13
N LEU A 517 7.18 12.09 25.73
CA LEU A 517 5.77 12.36 25.44
C LEU A 517 5.39 13.80 25.82
N LYS A 518 5.76 14.27 27.02
CA LYS A 518 5.51 15.67 27.43
C LYS A 518 6.14 16.66 26.44
N HIS A 519 7.39 16.43 26.03
CA HIS A 519 8.06 17.27 25.04
C HIS A 519 7.35 17.23 23.66
N ALA A 520 6.92 16.06 23.20
CA ALA A 520 6.25 15.89 21.91
C ALA A 520 4.81 16.45 21.86
N LEU A 521 4.10 16.46 22.99
CA LEU A 521 2.72 16.92 23.11
C LEU A 521 2.59 18.41 23.46
N PHE A 522 3.53 18.95 24.25
CA PHE A 522 3.44 20.32 24.77
C PHE A 522 4.48 21.26 24.17
N GLU A 523 5.76 20.85 24.06
CA GLU A 523 6.83 21.75 23.60
C GLU A 523 6.94 21.82 22.07
N PHE A 524 7.06 20.68 21.38
CA PHE A 524 7.22 20.65 19.92
C PHE A 524 6.03 21.29 19.15
N PRO A 525 4.78 21.25 19.63
CA PRO A 525 3.68 22.01 19.03
C PRO A 525 3.79 23.54 19.20
N LYS A 526 4.58 24.07 20.14
CA LYS A 526 4.81 25.53 20.28
C LYS A 526 5.68 26.07 19.15
N THR A 527 6.57 25.27 18.58
CA THR A 527 7.48 25.71 17.51
C THR A 527 6.88 25.66 16.11
N ALA A 528 5.60 25.28 15.98
CA ALA A 528 4.95 25.10 14.69
C ALA A 528 4.97 26.40 13.85
N PRO A 529 5.29 26.32 12.54
CA PRO A 529 5.27 27.49 11.67
C PRO A 529 3.85 28.04 11.53
N ALA A 530 3.71 29.35 11.27
CA ALA A 530 2.42 30.05 11.25
C ALA A 530 1.44 29.63 10.12
N ASN A 531 1.79 28.65 9.30
CA ASN A 531 0.90 28.07 8.30
C ASN A 531 -0.28 27.36 8.98
N LYS A 532 -1.51 27.73 8.61
CA LYS A 532 -2.78 27.15 9.10
C LYS A 532 -2.78 25.61 9.14
N GLY A 533 -2.19 24.96 8.14
CA GLY A 533 -2.09 23.49 8.10
C GLY A 533 -1.21 22.92 9.22
N ALA A 534 -0.01 23.48 9.42
CA ALA A 534 0.90 23.01 10.48
C ALA A 534 0.34 23.31 11.88
N GLN A 535 -0.29 24.46 12.07
CA GLN A 535 -0.99 24.81 13.31
C GLN A 535 -2.15 23.85 13.62
N ARG A 536 -2.91 23.42 12.60
CA ARG A 536 -3.98 22.42 12.76
C ARG A 536 -3.45 21.10 13.31
N GLU A 537 -2.38 20.55 12.72
CA GLU A 537 -1.82 19.27 13.17
C GLU A 537 -1.08 19.41 14.51
N ALA A 538 -0.43 20.55 14.77
CA ALA A 538 0.16 20.86 16.09
C ALA A 538 -0.92 20.89 17.20
N ASN A 539 -2.10 21.46 16.92
CA ASN A 539 -3.24 21.42 17.83
C ASN A 539 -3.86 20.01 17.93
N ALA A 540 -3.89 19.24 16.84
CA ALA A 540 -4.33 17.84 16.91
C ALA A 540 -3.42 16.99 17.81
N ILE A 541 -2.11 17.25 17.82
CA ILE A 541 -1.15 16.62 18.74
C ILE A 541 -1.35 17.06 20.19
N ARG A 542 -1.56 18.37 20.47
CA ARG A 542 -1.91 18.84 21.81
C ARG A 542 -3.15 18.10 22.35
N ASN A 543 -4.17 17.93 21.51
CA ASN A 543 -5.41 17.25 21.88
C ASN A 543 -5.21 15.75 22.19
N LEU A 544 -4.14 15.10 21.72
CA LEU A 544 -3.82 13.72 22.11
C LEU A 544 -3.53 13.59 23.61
N ALA A 545 -3.03 14.64 24.28
CA ALA A 545 -2.83 14.62 25.73
C ALA A 545 -4.15 14.39 26.49
N VAL A 546 -5.24 15.00 26.03
CA VAL A 546 -6.59 14.81 26.59
C VAL A 546 -7.10 13.39 26.33
N VAL A 547 -6.84 12.85 25.13
CA VAL A 547 -7.15 11.45 24.80
C VAL A 547 -6.36 10.47 25.69
N PHE A 548 -5.12 10.79 26.07
CA PHE A 548 -4.32 9.91 26.93
C PHE A 548 -4.73 9.95 28.41
N ASP A 549 -5.18 11.09 28.95
CA ASP A 549 -5.76 11.12 30.31
C ASP A 549 -7.13 10.41 30.36
N ASN A 550 -7.98 10.63 29.36
CA ASN A 550 -9.29 9.98 29.25
C ASN A 550 -9.18 8.46 29.05
N ASP A 551 -8.46 8.02 28.01
CA ASP A 551 -8.53 6.63 27.53
C ASP A 551 -7.40 5.74 28.08
N LEU A 552 -6.29 6.32 28.52
CA LEU A 552 -5.13 5.60 29.07
C LEU A 552 -4.85 5.93 30.55
N HIS A 553 -5.62 6.85 31.15
CA HIS A 553 -5.45 7.37 32.52
C HIS A 553 -4.03 7.90 32.79
N LEU A 554 -3.39 8.43 31.74
CA LEU A 554 -2.00 8.84 31.73
C LEU A 554 -1.88 10.36 31.86
N LYS A 555 -1.70 10.82 33.10
CA LYS A 555 -1.50 12.25 33.42
C LYS A 555 -0.10 12.72 33.03
N LEU A 556 -0.05 13.52 31.95
CA LEU A 556 1.17 14.10 31.35
C LEU A 556 1.30 15.60 31.65
#